data_AF-A0A2E7DB86-F1
#
_entry.id   AF-A0A2E7DB86-F1
#
_cell.length_a   1.000
_cell.length_b   1.000
_cell.length_c   1.000
_cell.angle_alpha   90.00
_cell.angle_beta   90.00
_cell.angle_gamma   90.00
#
_symmetry.space_group_name_H-M   'P 1'
#
loop_
_entity.id
_entity.type
_entity.pdbx_description
1 polymer ?
#
loop_
_entity_poly.entity_id
_entity_poly.type
_entity_poly.pdbx_seq_one_letter_code
_entity_poly.pdbx_strand_id
1 'polypeptide(L)' 'MPESSLRQVPIHVNCQSDARVNDLSIALKELRTIKDVLDWCLEQTPARAIDEMVTQDEYTHDFIVAFDEDCYLVFDTT' A
#
# COMPACT_ATOMS: atom_id res chain seq x y z
N MET A 1 -10.71 19.88 -22.22
CA MET A 1 -10.78 19.14 -20.95
C MET A 1 -9.85 17.95 -21.11
N PRO A 2 -8.71 17.86 -20.42
CA PRO A 2 -7.87 16.67 -20.54
C PRO A 2 -8.53 15.55 -19.74
N GLU A 3 -8.70 14.41 -20.39
CA GLU A 3 -9.31 13.20 -19.84
C GLU A 3 -8.45 12.71 -18.67
N SER A 4 -9.05 12.52 -17.49
CA SER A 4 -8.41 11.81 -16.39
C SER A 4 -8.09 10.39 -16.87
N SER A 5 -6.82 10.14 -17.15
CA SER A 5 -6.32 8.86 -17.64
C SER A 5 -6.42 7.83 -16.51
N LEU A 6 -7.44 6.98 -16.55
CA LEU A 6 -7.60 5.84 -15.65
C LEU A 6 -6.49 4.83 -15.95
N ARG A 7 -5.48 4.74 -15.08
CA ARG A 7 -4.41 3.76 -15.19
C ARG A 7 -4.92 2.42 -14.64
N GLN A 8 -4.89 1.37 -15.45
CA GLN A 8 -5.19 0.02 -14.99
C GLN A 8 -3.96 -0.55 -14.28
N VAL A 9 -4.08 -0.79 -12.97
CA VAL A 9 -3.07 -1.50 -12.17
C VAL A 9 -3.52 -2.96 -12.08
N PRO A 10 -2.75 -3.93 -12.62
CA PRO A 10 -3.12 -5.34 -12.54
C PRO A 10 -2.93 -5.86 -11.11
N ILE A 11 -4.02 -6.01 -10.35
CA ILE A 11 -4.01 -6.58 -9.01
C ILE A 11 -3.92 -8.11 -9.12
N HIS A 12 -2.74 -8.67 -8.82
CA HIS A 12 -2.58 -10.12 -8.65
C HIS A 12 -2.82 -10.48 -7.19
N VAL A 13 -3.96 -11.11 -6.89
CA VAL A 13 -4.27 -11.59 -5.54
C VAL A 13 -3.54 -12.91 -5.30
N ASN A 14 -2.38 -12.85 -4.65
CA ASN A 14 -1.68 -14.05 -4.21
C ASN A 14 -2.27 -14.51 -2.86
N CYS A 15 -3.25 -15.42 -2.91
CA CYS A 15 -3.95 -15.97 -1.75
C CYS A 15 -3.19 -17.12 -1.07
N GLN A 16 -1.87 -16.98 -0.89
CA GLN A 16 -1.12 -17.95 -0.08
C GLN A 16 -1.18 -17.54 1.38
N SER A 17 -1.88 -18.35 2.18
CA SER A 17 -1.95 -18.26 3.63
C SER A 17 -0.60 -18.62 4.24
N ASP A 18 0.36 -17.70 4.11
CA ASP A 18 1.66 -17.76 4.74
C ASP A 18 1.58 -17.14 6.14
N ALA A 19 2.12 -17.82 7.16
CA ALA A 19 2.21 -17.27 8.52
C ALA A 19 2.86 -15.87 8.55
N ARG A 20 3.77 -15.61 7.60
CA ARG A 20 4.39 -14.31 7.38
C ARG A 20 3.39 -13.20 7.01
N VAL A 21 2.37 -13.52 6.21
CA VAL A 21 1.30 -12.57 5.86
C VAL A 21 0.44 -12.26 7.08
N ASN A 22 0.20 -13.26 7.95
CA ASN A 22 -0.56 -13.03 9.17
C ASN A 22 0.19 -12.12 10.14
N ASP A 23 1.47 -12.38 10.41
CA ASP A 23 2.29 -11.54 11.30
C ASP A 23 2.43 -10.12 10.74
N LEU A 24 2.64 -9.99 9.42
CA LEU A 24 2.67 -8.70 8.74
C LEU A 24 1.32 -7.98 8.86
N SER A 25 0.20 -8.68 8.66
CA SER A 25 -1.15 -8.08 8.77
C SER A 25 -1.44 -7.55 10.18
N ILE A 26 -0.89 -8.18 11.22
CA ILE A 26 -1.04 -7.71 12.60
C ILE A 26 -0.25 -6.42 12.79
N ALA A 27 1.01 -6.37 12.33
CA ALA A 27 1.83 -5.16 12.41
C ALA A 27 1.24 -3.99 11.60
N LEU A 28 0.65 -4.26 10.44
CA LEU A 28 0.09 -3.23 9.56
C LEU A 28 -1.27 -2.68 10.04
N LYS A 29 -2.02 -3.42 10.87
CA LYS A 29 -3.32 -2.97 11.42
C LYS A 29 -3.23 -1.74 12.33
N GLU A 30 -2.05 -1.44 12.82
CA GLU A 30 -1.80 -0.27 13.67
C GLU A 30 -1.53 1.01 12.85
N LEU A 31 -1.27 0.88 11.55
CA LEU A 31 -1.06 2.01 10.65
C LEU A 31 -2.42 2.58 10.23
N ARG A 32 -2.78 3.74 10.79
CA ARG A 32 -4.11 4.36 10.61
C ARG A 32 -4.08 5.63 9.78
N THR A 33 -2.91 6.25 9.67
CA THR A 33 -2.72 7.50 8.95
C THR A 33 -1.62 7.36 7.91
N ILE A 34 -1.62 8.27 6.93
CA ILE A 34 -0.55 8.39 5.93
C ILE A 34 0.82 8.55 6.60
N LYS A 35 0.87 9.29 7.72
CA LYS A 35 2.10 9.48 8.48
C LYS A 35 2.62 8.16 9.04
N ASP A 36 1.75 7.33 9.60
CA ASP A 36 2.15 6.02 10.13
C ASP A 36 2.70 5.11 9.03
N VAL A 37 2.06 5.14 7.85
CA VAL A 37 2.52 4.37 6.67
C VAL A 37 3.89 4.85 6.19
N LEU A 38 4.10 6.17 6.12
CA LEU A 38 5.39 6.76 5.73
C LEU A 38 6.50 6.43 6.74
N ASP A 39 6.22 6.59 8.03
CA ASP A 39 7.17 6.28 9.09
C ASP A 39 7.53 4.79 9.05
N TRP A 40 6.53 3.89 8.90
CA TRP A 40 6.77 2.45 8.73
C TRP A 40 7.64 2.12 7.52
N CYS A 41 7.40 2.78 6.38
CA CYS A 41 8.19 2.57 5.16
C CYS A 41 9.67 2.92 5.36
N LEU A 42 9.96 4.01 6.08
CA LEU A 42 11.31 4.47 6.39
C LEU A 42 12.04 3.55 7.37
N GLU A 43 11.30 2.90 8.28
CA GLU A 43 11.85 1.96 9.26
C GLU A 43 12.22 0.58 8.65
N GLN A 44 11.76 0.29 7.43
CA GLN A 44 12.13 -0.95 6.75
C GLN A 44 13.60 -0.95 6.31
N THR A 45 14.18 -2.14 6.18
CA THR A 45 15.53 -2.33 5.62
C THR A 45 15.49 -3.34 4.48
N PRO A 46 15.66 -2.93 3.21
CA PRO A 46 15.85 -1.54 2.76
C PRO A 46 14.60 -0.68 2.98
N ALA A 47 14.80 0.65 3.10
CA ALA A 47 13.69 1.59 3.22
C ALA A 47 12.78 1.46 2.01
N ARG A 48 11.47 1.48 2.26
CA ARG A 48 10.44 1.35 1.22
C ARG A 48 9.95 2.72 0.80
N ALA A 49 9.49 2.81 -0.44
CA ALA A 49 8.85 4.00 -0.98
C ALA A 49 7.40 3.68 -1.34
N ILE A 50 6.55 4.70 -1.26
CA ILE A 50 5.23 4.66 -1.89
C ILE A 50 5.46 4.62 -3.39
N ASP A 51 4.96 3.58 -4.03
CA ASP A 51 5.04 3.39 -5.47
C ASP A 51 4.01 4.26 -6.19
N GLU A 52 2.78 4.29 -5.66
CA GLU A 52 1.67 5.04 -6.23
C GLU A 52 0.67 5.48 -5.14
N MET A 53 0.08 6.66 -5.34
CA MET A 53 -1.05 7.15 -4.55
C MET A 53 -2.26 7.22 -5.48
N VAL A 54 -3.33 6.50 -5.14
CA VAL A 54 -4.56 6.45 -5.92
C VAL A 54 -5.63 7.22 -5.18
N THR A 55 -6.05 8.36 -5.73
CA THR A 55 -7.19 9.11 -5.21
C THR A 55 -8.48 8.35 -5.49
N GLN A 56 -9.18 7.91 -4.43
CA GLN A 56 -10.47 7.24 -4.55
C GLN A 56 -11.61 8.26 -4.67
N ASP A 57 -11.61 9.27 -3.80
CA ASP A 57 -12.54 10.39 -3.82
C ASP A 57 -11.87 11.68 -3.30
N GLU A 58 -12.64 12.74 -3.02
CA GLU A 58 -12.12 14.04 -2.57
C GLU A 58 -11.38 13.97 -1.21
N TYR A 59 -11.61 12.92 -0.42
CA TYR A 59 -11.12 12.80 0.95
C TYR A 59 -10.36 11.49 1.22
N THR A 60 -10.43 10.49 0.35
CA THR A 60 -9.80 9.17 0.55
C THR A 60 -8.79 8.83 -0.53
N HIS A 61 -7.63 8.33 -0.08
CA HIS A 61 -6.49 8.00 -0.92
C HIS A 61 -5.96 6.62 -0.54
N ASP A 62 -5.84 5.73 -1.52
CA ASP A 62 -5.10 4.48 -1.36
C ASP A 62 -3.61 4.75 -1.59
N PHE A 63 -2.77 4.15 -0.74
CA PHE A 63 -1.32 4.18 -0.90
C PHE A 63 -0.81 2.79 -1.22
N ILE A 64 -0.11 2.67 -2.34
CA ILE A 64 0.49 1.44 -2.82
C ILE A 64 1.98 1.46 -2.45
N VAL A 65 2.43 0.46 -1.71
CA VAL A 65 3.84 0.28 -1.32
C VAL A 65 4.37 -1.02 -1.89
N ALA A 66 5.48 -0.96 -2.62
CA ALA A 66 6.18 -2.14 -3.11
C ALA A 66 6.86 -2.88 -1.95
N PHE A 67 6.46 -4.13 -1.71
CA PHE A 67 6.94 -4.96 -0.60
C PHE A 67 7.93 -6.04 -1.03
N ASP A 68 7.73 -6.65 -2.20
CA ASP A 68 8.65 -7.62 -2.80
C ASP A 68 8.47 -7.61 -4.33
N GLU A 69 9.26 -8.39 -5.09
CA GLU A 69 9.27 -8.39 -6.56
C GLU A 69 7.87 -8.45 -7.20
N ASP A 70 6.93 -9.17 -6.58
CA ASP A 70 5.53 -9.27 -7.02
C ASP A 70 4.51 -9.03 -5.89
N CYS A 71 4.92 -8.34 -4.82
CA CYS A 71 4.06 -8.10 -3.65
C CYS A 71 3.88 -6.62 -3.38
N TYR A 72 2.61 -6.19 -3.32
CA TYR A 72 2.23 -4.82 -3.02
C TYR A 72 1.34 -4.78 -1.78
N LEU A 73 1.57 -3.79 -0.93
CA LEU A 73 0.70 -3.45 0.19
C LEU A 73 -0.16 -2.27 -0.23
N VAL A 74 -1.47 -2.38 0.02
CA VAL A 74 -2.43 -1.32 -0.22
C VAL A 74 -2.95 -0.86 1.13
N PHE A 75 -2.78 0.43 1.42
CA PHE A 75 -3.27 1.07 2.63
C PHE A 75 -4.46 1.95 2.29
N ASP A 76 -5.62 1.61 2.83
CA ASP A 76 -6.79 2.47 2.87
C ASP A 76 -6.61 3.42 4.07
N THR A 77 -6.24 4.66 3.78
CA THR A 77 -6.02 5.68 4.81
C THR A 77 -6.78 6.95 4.48
N THR A 78 -7.35 7.57 5.53
CA THR A 78 -7.98 8.89 5.49
C THR A 78 -6.99 9.99 5.84
#